data_AF-A0A2N9GVT5-F1
#
_entry.id   AF-A0A2N9GVT5-F1
#
_cell.length_a   1.000
_cell.length_b   1.000
_cell.length_c   1.000
_cell.angle_alpha   90.00
_cell.angle_beta   90.00
_cell.angle_gamma   90.00
#
_symmetry.space_group_name_H-M   'P 1'
#
loop_
_entity.id
_entity.type
_entity.pdbx_description
1 polymer ?
#
loop_
_entity_poly.entity_id
_entity_poly.type
_entity_poly.pdbx_seq_one_letter_code
_entity_poly.pdbx_strand_id
1 'polypeptide(L)'
;MAIFDTGIRANHPHFRNIKERTNWTNEDTLNDNLGHGTFVAGVIAGGDAECLGFAPDTEIYAFRVSSDAQVMHSGQVLLLLCFYI
;
A
#
# COMPACT_ATOMS: atom_id res chain seq x y z
N MET A 1 -1.88 -8.65 5.14
CA MET A 1 -0.61 -8.13 4.61
C MET A 1 -0.54 -6.62 4.83
N ALA A 2 0.51 -6.16 5.52
CA ALA A 2 0.81 -4.73 5.65
C ALA A 2 1.77 -4.29 4.53
N ILE A 3 1.44 -3.20 3.83
CA ILE A 3 2.24 -2.66 2.72
C ILE A 3 2.62 -1.22 3.07
N PHE A 4 3.92 -0.98 3.24
CA PHE A 4 4.50 0.33 3.56
C PHE A 4 5.17 0.90 2.32
N ASP A 5 4.48 1.80 1.60
CA ASP A 5 4.94 2.26 0.28
C ASP A 5 4.36 3.65 -0.08
N THR A 6 4.17 3.96 -1.36
CA THR A 6 3.49 5.16 -1.89
C THR A 6 1.97 5.09 -1.76
N GLY A 7 1.45 4.11 -1.03
CA GLY A 7 0.02 3.84 -0.87
C GLY A 7 -0.52 2.89 -1.93
N ILE A 8 -1.84 2.79 -2.01
CA ILE A 8 -2.53 1.91 -2.97
C ILE A 8 -3.73 2.65 -3.54
N ARG A 9 -3.99 2.50 -4.85
CA ARG A 9 -5.21 3.00 -5.50
C ARG A 9 -6.44 2.25 -4.98
N ALA A 10 -7.38 2.99 -4.38
CA ALA A 10 -8.55 2.43 -3.70
C ALA A 10 -9.45 1.56 -4.60
N ASN A 11 -9.65 2.01 -5.84
CA ASN A 11 -10.64 1.45 -6.76
C ASN A 11 -9.97 0.68 -7.91
N HIS A 12 -8.78 0.12 -7.68
CA HIS A 12 -8.13 -0.69 -8.70
C HIS A 12 -8.87 -2.03 -8.83
N PRO A 13 -9.29 -2.45 -10.05
CA PRO A 13 -10.17 -3.61 -10.24
C PRO A 13 -9.55 -4.93 -9.75
N HIS A 14 -8.23 -4.98 -9.59
CA HIS A 14 -7.51 -6.19 -9.17
C HIS A 14 -7.43 -6.36 -7.64
N PHE A 15 -7.90 -5.41 -6.82
CA PHE A 15 -7.90 -5.57 -5.36
C PHE A 15 -9.30 -5.80 -4.82
N ARG A 16 -9.45 -6.80 -3.95
CA ARG A 16 -10.75 -7.20 -3.38
C ARG A 16 -10.85 -6.96 -1.89
N ASN A 17 -9.73 -7.05 -1.15
CA ASN A 17 -9.72 -7.08 0.32
C ASN A 17 -8.87 -5.95 0.94
N ILE A 18 -9.05 -4.70 0.51
CA ILE A 18 -8.42 -3.56 1.19
C ILE A 18 -9.19 -3.25 2.48
N LYS A 19 -8.57 -3.50 3.64
CA LYS A 19 -9.17 -3.28 4.96
C LYS A 19 -8.87 -1.89 5.51
N GLU A 20 -7.66 -1.41 5.30
CA GLU A 20 -7.21 -0.14 5.84
C GLU A 20 -6.30 0.58 4.86
N ARG A 21 -6.43 1.91 4.81
CA ARG A 21 -5.51 2.81 4.12
C ARG A 21 -5.26 4.00 5.04
N THR A 22 -4.01 4.21 5.41
CA THR A 22 -3.59 5.38 6.19
C THR A 22 -2.46 6.11 5.48
N ASN A 23 -2.37 7.41 5.75
CA ASN A 23 -1.36 8.27 5.18
C ASN A 23 -0.50 8.87 6.29
N TRP A 24 0.81 8.66 6.18
CA TRP A 24 1.83 9.11 7.11
C TRP A 24 2.80 10.09 6.46
N THR A 25 2.43 10.61 5.29
CA THR A 25 3.13 11.70 4.60
C THR A 25 2.48 13.05 4.95
N ASN A 26 3.07 14.15 4.48
CA ASN A 26 2.51 15.50 4.61
C ASN A 26 1.59 15.89 3.44
N GLU A 27 1.28 14.96 2.54
CA GLU A 27 0.41 15.21 1.38
C GLU A 27 -1.03 14.85 1.73
N ASP A 28 -2.02 15.60 1.25
CA ASP A 28 -3.43 15.34 1.56
C ASP A 28 -4.06 14.35 0.57
N THR A 29 -3.52 13.12 0.55
CA THR A 29 -4.05 12.05 -0.31
C THR A 29 -3.72 10.66 0.23
N LEU A 30 -4.67 9.74 0.10
CA LEU A 30 -4.44 8.31 0.29
C LEU A 30 -4.13 7.59 -1.02
N ASN A 31 -4.36 8.27 -2.16
CA ASN A 31 -4.21 7.68 -3.46
C ASN A 31 -2.74 7.51 -3.83
N ASP A 32 -2.44 6.41 -4.50
CA ASP A 32 -1.13 6.19 -5.07
C ASP A 32 -1.06 6.83 -6.46
N ASN A 33 -0.45 8.01 -6.49
CA ASN A 33 -0.26 8.81 -7.70
C ASN A 33 0.97 8.36 -8.51
N LEU A 34 1.91 7.65 -7.87
CA LEU A 34 3.10 7.10 -8.52
C LEU A 34 2.87 5.69 -9.09
N GLY A 35 2.16 4.84 -8.35
CA GLY A 35 1.86 3.47 -8.75
C GLY A 35 2.81 2.41 -8.17
N HIS A 36 3.87 2.79 -7.45
CA HIS A 36 4.84 1.82 -6.91
C HIS A 36 4.19 0.92 -5.86
N GLY A 37 3.52 1.48 -4.86
CA GLY A 37 2.81 0.70 -3.84
C GLY A 37 1.64 -0.10 -4.41
N THR A 38 0.94 0.43 -5.41
CA THR A 38 -0.09 -0.30 -6.17
C THR A 38 0.51 -1.50 -6.92
N PHE A 39 1.69 -1.35 -7.53
CA PHE A 39 2.37 -2.44 -8.20
C PHE A 39 2.81 -3.52 -7.19
N VAL A 40 3.44 -3.14 -6.09
CA VAL A 40 3.84 -4.06 -5.01
C VAL A 40 2.62 -4.81 -4.46
N ALA A 41 1.50 -4.10 -4.23
CA ALA A 41 0.25 -4.72 -3.81
C ALA A 41 -0.31 -5.69 -4.85
N GLY A 42 -0.17 -5.40 -6.14
CA GLY A 42 -0.54 -6.28 -7.24
C GLY A 42 0.24 -7.60 -7.22
N VAL A 43 1.57 -7.53 -7.03
CA VAL A 43 2.42 -8.73 -6.93
C VAL A 43 2.01 -9.61 -5.76
N ILE A 44 1.64 -9.02 -4.62
CA ILE A 44 1.27 -9.79 -3.42
C ILE A 44 -0.17 -10.28 -3.49
N ALA A 45 -1.12 -9.42 -3.79
CA ALA A 45 -2.55 -9.65 -3.55
C ALA A 45 -3.43 -9.32 -4.76
N GLY A 46 -2.85 -9.25 -5.96
CA GLY A 46 -3.61 -9.10 -7.21
C GLY A 46 -4.57 -10.27 -7.40
N GLY A 47 -5.85 -9.95 -7.60
CA GLY A 47 -6.92 -10.92 -7.84
C GLY A 47 -7.30 -11.09 -9.31
N ASP A 48 -6.47 -10.63 -10.24
CA ASP A 48 -6.68 -10.85 -11.67
C ASP A 48 -6.27 -12.27 -12.05
N ALA A 49 -7.06 -12.96 -12.87
CA ALA A 49 -6.82 -14.37 -13.22
C ALA A 49 -5.58 -14.57 -14.11
N GLU A 50 -5.22 -13.57 -14.92
CA GLU A 50 -4.03 -13.61 -15.79
C GLU A 50 -2.77 -13.18 -15.02
N CYS A 51 -2.92 -12.39 -13.96
CA CYS A 51 -1.83 -11.89 -13.10
C CYS A 51 -2.16 -12.06 -11.62
N LEU A 52 -2.30 -13.31 -11.18
CA LEU A 52 -2.59 -13.65 -9.79
C LEU A 52 -1.40 -13.28 -8.90
N GLY A 53 -1.67 -12.56 -7.81
CA GLY A 53 -0.69 -12.31 -6.77
C GLY A 53 -0.35 -13.57 -5.99
N PHE A 54 0.72 -13.53 -5.19
CA PHE A 54 1.14 -14.66 -4.36
C PHE A 54 0.11 -15.09 -3.30
N ALA A 55 -0.69 -14.15 -2.81
CA ALA A 55 -1.69 -14.31 -1.76
C ALA A 55 -2.94 -13.47 -2.10
N PRO A 56 -3.70 -13.83 -3.15
CA PRO A 56 -4.79 -13.01 -3.70
C PRO A 56 -5.95 -12.79 -2.73
N ASP A 57 -6.14 -13.70 -1.77
CA ASP A 57 -7.21 -13.62 -0.78
C ASP A 57 -6.80 -12.89 0.51
N THR A 58 -5.53 -12.49 0.64
CA THR A 58 -5.05 -11.80 1.85
C THR A 58 -5.72 -10.44 2.04
N GLU A 59 -5.96 -10.08 3.29
CA GLU A 59 -6.37 -8.73 3.63
C GLU A 59 -5.22 -7.74 3.42
N ILE A 60 -5.50 -6.58 2.84
CA ILE A 60 -4.50 -5.55 2.54
C ILE A 60 -4.67 -4.39 3.51
N TYR A 61 -3.60 -4.06 4.21
CA TYR A 61 -3.48 -2.89 5.08
C TYR A 61 -2.39 -2.00 4.47
N ALA A 62 -2.77 -0.83 3.97
CA ALA A 62 -1.87 0.05 3.23
C ALA A 62 -1.45 1.26 4.07
N PHE A 63 -0.15 1.45 4.21
CA PHE A 63 0.45 2.57 4.91
C PHE A 63 1.25 3.37 3.89
N ARG A 64 0.75 4.55 3.52
CA ARG A 64 1.50 5.48 2.66
C ARG A 64 2.56 6.16 3.52
N VAL A 65 3.83 5.81 3.31
CA VAL A 65 5.01 6.32 4.05
C VAL A 65 6.02 7.02 3.15
N SER A 66 5.82 6.94 1.83
CA SER A 66 6.63 7.62 0.81
C SER A 66 5.77 8.61 0.03
N SER A 67 6.27 9.83 -0.14
CA SER A 67 5.58 10.90 -0.86
C SER A 67 5.62 10.72 -2.38
N ASP A 68 4.92 11.56 -3.13
CA ASP A 68 5.00 11.55 -4.60
C ASP A 68 6.38 12.02 -5.11
N ALA A 69 7.15 12.71 -4.27
CA ALA A 69 8.55 13.04 -4.51
C ALA A 69 9.51 11.89 -4.14
N GLN A 70 8.99 10.71 -3.79
CA GLN A 70 9.74 9.52 -3.37
C GLN A 70 10.63 9.76 -2.13
N VAL A 71 10.20 10.66 -1.25
CA VAL A 71 10.86 10.93 0.03
C VAL A 71 10.12 10.18 1.14
N MET A 72 10.88 9.43 1.93
CA MET A 72 10.39 8.73 3.12
C MET A 72 11.23 9.11 4.33
N HIS A 73 10.61 9.19 5.51
CA HIS A 73 11.31 9.46 6.77
C HIS A 73 11.41 8.18 7.58
N SER A 74 12.65 7.75 7.89
CA SER A 74 12.92 6.49 8.61
C SER A 74 12.20 6.41 9.97
N GLY A 75 12.05 7.53 10.68
CA GLY A 75 11.33 7.59 11.94
C GLY A 75 9.84 7.25 11.83
N GLN A 76 9.18 7.65 10.74
CA GLN A 76 7.76 7.35 10.51
C GLN A 76 7.54 5.85 10.27
N VAL A 77 8.43 5.23 9.49
CA VAL A 77 8.39 3.78 9.24
C VAL A 77 8.66 3.01 10.53
N LEU A 78 9.67 3.41 11.32
CA LEU A 78 9.98 2.75 12.59
C LEU A 78 8.82 2.84 13.59
N LEU A 79 8.19 4.02 13.70
CA LEU A 79 7.02 4.21 14.56
C LEU A 79 5.88 3.26 14.18
N LEU A 80 5.58 3.17 12.88
CA LEU A 80 4.56 2.28 12.34
C LEU A 80 4.85 0.80 12.62
N LEU A 81 6.10 0.37 12.42
CA LEU A 81 6.50 -1.01 12.72
C LEU A 81 6.32 -1.35 14.21
N CYS A 82 6.58 -0.40 15.12
CA CYS A 82 6.37 -0.63 16.56
C CYS A 82 4.90 -0.73 16.99
N PHE A 83 3.95 -0.18 16.23
CA PHE A 83 2.53 -0.24 16.58
C PHE A 83 1.77 -1.37 15.89
N TYR A 84 2.27 -1.85 14.74
CA TYR A 84 1.54 -2.78 13.86
C TYR A 84 2.24 -4.13 13.65
N ILE A 85 3.39 -4.37 14.29
CA ILE A 85 4.09 -5.67 14.38
C ILE A 85 4.41 -5.96 15.85
#